data_AF-A0A661ZLY5-F1
#
_entry.id   AF-A0A661ZLY5-F1
#
_cell.length_a   1.000
_cell.length_b   1.000
_cell.length_c   1.000
_cell.angle_alpha   90.00
_cell.angle_beta   90.00
_cell.angle_gamma   90.00
#
_symmetry.space_group_name_H-M   'P 1'
#
loop_
_entity.id
_entity.type
_entity.pdbx_description
1 polymer ?
#
loop_
_entity_poly.entity_id
_entity_poly.type
_entity_poly.pdbx_seq_one_letter_code
_entity_poly.pdbx_strand_id
1 'polypeptide(L)' 'MGIEIGYAYSKKKPIIYLRRKGAAYSTTAAGCSSHIIGYENIIDLAEKIEFTLKEELKFQ' A
#
# COMPACT_ATOMS: atom_id res chain seq x y z
N MET A 1 0.71 14.08 -0.01
CA MET A 1 0.39 12.68 0.36
C MET A 1 -0.70 12.56 1.43
N GLY A 2 -0.67 13.31 2.54
CA GLY A 2 -1.71 13.16 3.58
C GLY A 2 -3.13 13.49 3.12
N ILE A 3 -3.29 14.53 2.29
CA ILE A 3 -4.60 14.98 1.76
C ILE A 3 -5.16 13.94 0.78
N GLU A 4 -4.33 13.41 -0.10
CA GLU A 4 -4.72 12.42 -1.12
C GLU A 4 -5.11 11.09 -0.47
N ILE A 5 -4.38 10.65 0.56
CA ILE A 5 -4.71 9.46 1.36
C ILE A 5 -6.07 9.66 2.04
N GLY A 6 -6.29 10.80 2.70
CA GLY A 6 -7.57 11.10 3.36
C GLY A 6 -8.75 11.13 2.37
N TYR A 7 -8.55 11.72 1.19
CA TYR A 7 -9.56 11.73 0.14
C TYR A 7 -9.90 10.31 -0.34
N ALA A 8 -8.89 9.51 -0.70
CA ALA A 8 -9.09 8.14 -1.16
C ALA A 8 -9.78 7.27 -0.08
N TYR A 9 -9.39 7.44 1.20
CA TYR A 9 -9.97 6.74 2.34
C TYR A 9 -11.45 7.11 2.52
N SER A 10 -11.79 8.41 2.46
CA SER A 10 -13.18 8.87 2.53
C SER A 10 -14.07 8.33 1.39
N LYS A 11 -13.45 8.04 0.24
CA LYS A 11 -14.12 7.46 -0.93
C LYS A 11 -14.14 5.93 -0.92
N LYS A 12 -13.67 5.29 0.15
CA LYS A 12 -13.54 3.82 0.26
C LYS A 12 -12.77 3.21 -0.91
N LYS A 13 -11.81 3.96 -1.48
CA LYS A 13 -10.93 3.42 -2.51
C LYS A 13 -9.89 2.51 -1.84
N PRO A 14 -9.51 1.39 -2.47
CA PRO A 14 -8.41 0.58 -1.97
C PRO A 14 -7.12 1.40 -1.97
N ILE A 15 -6.41 1.38 -0.85
CA ILE A 15 -5.14 2.11 -0.67
C ILE A 15 -4.06 1.08 -0.33
N ILE A 16 -3.00 1.07 -1.13
CA ILE A 16 -1.80 0.28 -0.89
C ILE A 16 -0.68 1.23 -0.47
N TYR A 17 -0.15 1.03 0.73
CA TYR A 17 0.97 1.82 1.25
C TYR A 17 2.30 1.14 0.93
N LEU A 18 3.07 1.72 0.01
CA LEU A 18 4.41 1.27 -0.34
C LEU A 18 5.45 1.93 0.58
N ARG A 19 6.34 1.13 1.17
CA ARG A 19 7.41 1.64 2.03
C ARG A 19 8.71 0.89 1.79
N ARG A 20 9.81 1.62 1.56
CA ARG A 20 11.14 1.00 1.52
C ARG A 20 11.57 0.54 2.92
N LYS A 21 12.22 -0.63 3.05
CA LYS A 21 12.79 -1.07 4.33
C LYS A 21 13.75 -0.02 4.87
N GLY A 22 13.64 0.27 6.17
CA GLY A 22 14.41 1.33 6.85
C GLY A 22 13.87 2.76 6.68
N ALA A 23 12.89 3.02 5.80
CA ALA A 23 12.26 4.33 5.69
C ALA A 23 11.35 4.63 6.91
N ALA A 24 11.04 5.89 7.17
CA ALA A 24 10.10 6.26 8.23
C ALA A 24 8.73 5.57 8.04
N TYR A 25 8.12 5.15 9.15
CA TYR A 25 6.77 4.55 9.15
C TYR A 25 5.73 5.64 9.41
N SER A 26 4.76 5.79 8.51
CA SER A 26 3.64 6.72 8.71
C SER A 26 2.46 5.97 9.31
N THR A 27 2.10 6.30 10.56
CA THR A 27 0.93 5.75 11.25
C THR A 27 -0.37 6.12 10.54
N THR A 28 -0.47 7.33 9.99
CA THR A 28 -1.64 7.75 9.19
C THR A 28 -1.76 6.96 7.90
N ALA A 29 -0.66 6.80 7.16
CA ALA A 29 -0.70 6.04 5.90
C ALA A 29 -1.06 4.57 6.16
N ALA A 30 -0.51 3.98 7.21
CA ALA A 30 -0.84 2.63 7.64
C ALA A 30 -2.30 2.47 8.08
N GLY A 31 -2.80 3.38 8.91
CA GLY A 31 -4.18 3.33 9.42
C GLY A 31 -5.25 3.56 8.34
N CYS A 32 -4.90 4.24 7.25
CA CYS A 32 -5.79 4.44 6.11
C CYS A 32 -5.60 3.41 4.98
N SER A 33 -4.59 2.55 5.04
CA SER A 33 -4.29 1.57 3.98
C SER A 33 -4.92 0.22 4.24
N SER A 34 -5.39 -0.44 3.19
CA SER A 34 -5.84 -1.84 3.25
C SER A 34 -4.66 -2.81 3.22
N HIS A 35 -3.57 -2.42 2.56
CA HIS A 35 -2.35 -3.22 2.41
C HIS A 35 -1.11 -2.38 2.61
N ILE A 36 -0.08 -2.96 3.21
CA ILE A 36 1.23 -2.32 3.40
C ILE A 36 2.30 -3.22 2.77
N ILE A 37 3.01 -2.69 1.77
CA ILE A 37 4.09 -3.40 1.07
C ILE A 37 5.43 -2.80 1.49
N GLY A 38 6.16 -3.55 2.31
CA GLY A 38 7.56 -3.27 2.65
C GLY A 38 8.51 -3.84 1.59
N TYR A 39 9.26 -2.99 0.88
CA TYR A 39 10.17 -3.42 -0.20
C TYR A 39 11.63 -3.00 0.03
N GLU A 40 12.59 -3.76 -0.48
CA GLU A 40 14.02 -3.42 -0.40
C GLU A 40 14.52 -2.72 -1.65
N ASN A 41 14.12 -3.22 -2.81
CA ASN A 41 14.53 -2.74 -4.12
C ASN A 41 13.35 -2.87 -5.11
N ILE A 42 13.57 -2.46 -6.36
CA ILE A 42 12.51 -2.42 -7.38
C ILE A 42 12.04 -3.82 -7.80
N ILE A 43 12.92 -4.82 -7.80
CA ILE A 43 12.60 -6.21 -8.16
C ILE A 43 11.68 -6.81 -7.09
N ASP A 44 12.07 -6.68 -5.82
CA ASP A 44 11.27 -7.11 -4.66
C ASP A 44 9.90 -6.39 -4.60
N LEU A 45 9.87 -5.10 -4.95
CA LEU A 45 8.62 -4.36 -5.05
C LEU A 45 7.69 -4.92 -6.13
N ALA A 46 8.22 -5.22 -7.31
CA ALA A 46 7.44 -5.75 -8.43
C ALA A 46 6.82 -7.11 -8.07
N GLU A 47 7.60 -8.03 -7.49
CA GLU A 47 7.13 -9.34 -7.04
C GLU A 47 6.00 -9.22 -6.00
N LYS A 48 6.19 -8.34 -5.01
CA LYS A 48 5.19 -8.12 -3.95
C LYS A 48 3.91 -7.47 -4.44
N ILE A 49 4.01 -6.52 -5.37
CA ILE A 49 2.83 -5.89 -5.99
C ILE A 49 2.05 -6.94 -6.78
N GLU A 50 2.72 -7.74 -7.61
CA GLU A 50 2.05 -8.78 -8.41
C GLU A 50 1.30 -9.76 -7.52
N PHE A 51 1.93 -10.22 -6.43
CA PHE A 51 1.29 -11.08 -5.45
C PHE A 51 0.06 -10.41 -4.80
N THR A 52 0.22 -9.18 -4.31
CA THR A 52 -0.86 -8.45 -3.61
C THR A 52 -2.07 -8.20 -4.53
N LEU A 53 -1.83 -7.81 -5.78
CA LEU A 53 -2.91 -7.57 -6.75
C LEU A 53 -3.63 -8.86 -7.14
N LYS A 54 -2.90 -9.98 -7.28
CA LYS A 54 -3.51 -11.30 -7.55
C LYS A 54 -4.41 -11.74 -6.42
N GLU A 55 -4.03 -11.50 -5.16
CA GLU A 55 -4.88 -11.84 -4.03
C GLU A 55 -6.16 -10.99 -4.03
N GLU A 56 -6.07 -9.67 -4.20
CA GLU A 56 -7.26 -8.80 -4.26
C GLU A 56 -8.23 -9.16 -5.40
N LEU A 57 -7.71 -9.55 -6.58
CA LEU A 57 -8.54 -9.90 -7.74
C LEU A 57 -9.20 -11.28 -7.63
N LYS A 58 -8.68 -12.20 -6.81
CA LYS A 58 -9.31 -13.51 -6.58
C LYS A 58 -10.54 -13.45 -5.67
N PHE A 59 -10.71 -12.35 -4.94
CA PHE A 59 -11.81 -12.15 -3.98
C PHE A 59 -12.90 -11.18 -4.47
N GLN A 60 -12.86 -10.77 -5.75
CA GLN A 60 -13.99 -10.11 -6.44
C GLN A 60 -14.84 -11.13 -7.21
#